data_AF-A0A7Y8L083-F1
#
_entry.id   AF-A0A7Y8L083-F1
#
_cell.length_a   1.000
_cell.length_b   1.000
_cell.length_c   1.000
_cell.angle_alpha   90.00
_cell.angle_beta   90.00
_cell.angle_gamma   90.00
#
_symmetry.space_group_name_H-M   'P 1'
#
loop_
_entity.id
_entity.type
_entity.pdbx_description
1 polymer ?
#
loop_
_entity_poly.entity_id
_entity_poly.type
_entity_poly.pdbx_seq_one_letter_code
_entity_poly.pdbx_strand_id
1 'polypeptide(L)'
;MIYPEELAAREMVNLILRSAATDVLDFEDGKLSVIGLRLDKDAPVIRKTIVEIAKEFELFDFRIVALHRNFRTIIPKGNDRFLPNDQVFVITKPEGNNVVMKLAGKEDIKFDNIMILGGSKIGRRVAELLEDKMTVKLIEADEEKSLQLADSLDSTLIIKGDGRNIDLLAQ
;
A
#
# COMPACT_ATOMS: atom_id res chain seq x y z
N MET A 1 28.68 4.75 -1.43
CA MET A 1 28.34 4.00 -2.66
C MET A 1 26.83 3.97 -2.75
N ILE A 2 26.24 4.33 -3.89
CA ILE A 2 24.78 4.30 -4.09
C ILE A 2 24.46 2.97 -4.78
N TYR A 3 23.44 2.25 -4.30
CA TYR A 3 22.93 1.01 -4.92
C TYR A 3 21.55 1.30 -5.52
N PRO A 4 21.47 1.67 -6.81
CA PRO A 4 20.22 2.09 -7.44
C PRO A 4 19.13 1.01 -7.41
N GLU A 5 19.50 -0.26 -7.56
CA GLU A 5 18.56 -1.39 -7.59
C GLU A 5 17.90 -1.61 -6.22
N GLU A 6 18.64 -1.50 -5.12
CA GLU A 6 18.10 -1.60 -3.76
C GLU A 6 17.15 -0.44 -3.46
N LEU A 7 17.51 0.79 -3.86
CA LEU A 7 16.66 1.95 -3.69
C LEU A 7 15.37 1.83 -4.51
N ALA A 8 15.47 1.39 -5.76
CA ALA A 8 14.31 1.16 -6.62
C ALA A 8 13.39 0.06 -6.06
N ALA A 9 13.96 -1.06 -5.60
CA ALA A 9 13.19 -2.15 -4.99
C ALA A 9 12.45 -1.68 -3.73
N ARG A 10 13.14 -0.96 -2.83
CA ARG A 10 12.51 -0.39 -1.62
C ARG A 10 11.39 0.58 -1.96
N GLU A 11 11.56 1.42 -2.97
CA GLU A 11 10.50 2.35 -3.37
C GLU A 11 9.31 1.63 -4.02
N MET A 12 9.54 0.59 -4.82
CA MET A 12 8.43 -0.27 -5.30
C MET A 12 7.69 -0.91 -4.15
N VAL A 13 8.40 -1.49 -3.18
CA VAL A 13 7.79 -2.07 -1.97
C VAL A 13 7.02 -1.02 -1.19
N ASN A 14 7.58 0.19 -1.01
CA ASN A 14 6.86 1.29 -0.37
C ASN A 14 5.58 1.65 -1.13
N LEU A 15 5.61 1.69 -2.47
CA LEU A 15 4.42 2.01 -3.26
C LEU A 15 3.37 0.89 -3.20
N ILE A 16 3.80 -0.37 -3.27
CA ILE A 16 2.95 -1.56 -3.12
C ILE A 16 2.30 -1.53 -1.74
N LEU A 17 3.11 -1.39 -0.68
CA LEU A 17 2.62 -1.28 0.67
C LEU A 17 1.72 -0.05 0.81
N ARG A 18 2.03 1.15 0.30
CA ARG A 18 1.09 2.29 0.39
C ARG A 18 -0.20 2.13 -0.40
N SER A 19 -0.19 1.33 -1.47
CA SER A 19 -1.39 0.98 -2.23
C SER A 19 -2.21 -0.12 -1.56
N ALA A 20 -1.55 -1.05 -0.87
CA ALA A 20 -2.12 -2.16 -0.12
C ALA A 20 -2.45 -1.80 1.34
N ALA A 21 -1.79 -0.79 1.89
CA ALA A 21 -1.82 -0.43 3.29
C ALA A 21 -2.89 0.61 3.51
N THR A 22 -3.91 0.11 4.18
CA THR A 22 -4.38 0.75 5.40
C THR A 22 -3.37 0.40 6.49
N ASP A 23 -2.32 1.21 6.67
CA ASP A 23 -1.35 0.98 7.75
C ASP A 23 -2.07 1.29 9.06
N VAL A 24 -2.68 0.30 9.70
CA VAL A 24 -3.21 0.43 11.07
C VAL A 24 -2.07 0.09 12.02
N LEU A 25 -1.45 1.13 12.58
CA LEU A 25 -0.45 1.01 13.64
C LEU A 25 -1.14 1.26 14.98
N ASP A 26 -1.12 0.26 15.85
CA ASP A 26 -1.66 0.40 17.20
C ASP A 26 -0.65 1.03 18.17
N PHE A 27 -1.12 1.94 19.00
CA PHE A 27 -0.38 2.68 20.01
C PHE A 27 -1.04 2.51 21.39
N GLU A 28 -0.23 2.60 22.45
CA GLU A 28 -0.64 2.40 23.86
C GLU A 28 -1.54 1.16 24.07
N ASP A 29 -0.98 -0.04 23.86
CA ASP A 29 -1.69 -1.33 24.08
C ASP A 29 -3.06 -1.41 23.39
N GLY A 30 -3.19 -0.78 22.21
CA GLY A 30 -4.41 -0.81 21.39
C GLY A 30 -5.45 0.25 21.73
N LYS A 31 -5.11 1.30 22.51
CA LYS A 31 -6.04 2.40 22.79
C LYS A 31 -6.20 3.40 21.65
N LEU A 32 -5.19 3.49 20.79
CA LEU A 32 -5.15 4.40 19.64
C LEU A 32 -4.62 3.65 18.42
N SER A 33 -5.16 3.97 17.26
CA SER A 33 -4.70 3.49 15.97
C SER A 33 -4.32 4.69 15.10
N VAL A 34 -3.14 4.62 14.47
CA VAL A 34 -2.78 5.49 13.35
C VAL A 34 -3.08 4.74 12.09
N ILE A 35 -3.84 5.35 11.18
CA ILE A 35 -4.23 4.78 9.90
C ILE A 35 -3.61 5.60 8.77
N GLY A 36 -2.71 5.00 8.01
CA GLY A 36 -2.19 5.56 6.76
C GLY A 36 -2.93 4.97 5.57
N LEU A 37 -3.54 5.81 4.72
CA LEU A 37 -4.35 5.33 3.59
C LEU A 37 -4.40 6.33 2.44
N ARG A 38 -4.67 5.85 1.22
CA ARG A 38 -4.85 6.70 0.02
C ARG A 38 -6.34 6.92 -0.27
N LEU A 39 -6.75 8.17 -0.52
CA LEU A 39 -8.13 8.48 -0.89
C LEU A 39 -8.44 8.07 -2.33
N ASP A 40 -9.53 7.33 -2.49
CA ASP A 40 -10.05 6.97 -3.81
C ASP A 40 -10.72 8.18 -4.48
N LYS A 41 -10.85 8.11 -5.82
CA LYS A 41 -11.28 9.26 -6.63
C LYS A 41 -12.73 9.68 -6.35
N ASP A 42 -13.52 8.71 -5.90
CA ASP A 42 -14.94 8.76 -5.57
C ASP A 42 -15.21 8.70 -4.06
N ALA A 43 -14.15 8.80 -3.24
CA ALA A 43 -14.28 8.76 -1.79
C ALA A 43 -15.20 9.89 -1.26
N PRO A 44 -16.04 9.64 -0.24
CA PRO A 44 -16.99 10.63 0.32
C PRO A 44 -16.37 11.96 0.75
N VAL A 45 -15.07 11.96 1.10
CA VAL A 45 -14.34 13.14 1.56
C VAL A 45 -13.79 14.01 0.42
N ILE A 46 -13.77 13.52 -0.82
CA ILE A 46 -13.15 14.22 -1.94
C ILE A 46 -13.79 15.59 -2.16
N ARG A 47 -12.94 16.60 -2.36
CA ARG A 47 -13.27 18.02 -2.54
C ARG A 47 -13.89 18.69 -1.31
N LYS A 48 -14.14 17.98 -0.20
CA LYS A 48 -14.52 18.60 1.08
C LYS A 48 -13.28 19.10 1.83
N THR A 49 -13.47 20.10 2.67
CA THR A 49 -12.46 20.61 3.60
C THR A 49 -12.43 19.77 4.87
N ILE A 50 -11.31 19.82 5.59
CA ILE A 50 -11.18 19.14 6.89
C ILE A 50 -12.26 19.61 7.88
N VAL A 51 -12.58 20.90 7.91
CA VAL A 51 -13.65 21.45 8.80
C VAL A 51 -15.04 20.98 8.38
N GLU A 52 -15.33 20.87 7.09
CA GLU A 52 -16.61 20.32 6.61
C GLU A 52 -16.78 18.87 7.06
N ILE A 53 -15.72 18.06 6.92
CA ILE A 53 -15.73 16.66 7.39
C ILE A 53 -15.84 16.55 8.90
N ALA A 54 -15.12 17.36 9.67
CA ALA A 54 -15.22 17.35 11.13
C ALA A 54 -16.65 17.68 11.62
N LYS A 55 -17.37 18.55 10.92
CA LYS A 55 -18.78 18.89 11.23
C LYS A 55 -19.77 17.81 10.79
N GLU A 56 -19.51 17.16 9.65
CA GLU A 56 -20.38 16.10 9.14
C GLU A 56 -20.29 14.82 9.99
N PHE A 57 -19.13 14.60 10.63
CA PHE A 57 -18.83 13.40 11.43
C PHE A 57 -18.55 13.73 12.91
N GLU A 58 -19.32 14.67 13.48
CA GLU A 58 -19.21 15.16 14.88
C GLU A 58 -19.15 14.06 15.98
N LEU A 59 -19.49 12.81 15.64
CA LEU A 59 -19.55 11.68 16.57
C LEU A 59 -18.26 10.84 16.66
N PHE A 60 -17.21 11.13 15.88
CA PHE A 60 -16.00 10.30 15.86
C PHE A 60 -14.73 11.06 16.26
N ASP A 61 -14.03 10.53 17.27
CA ASP A 61 -12.72 10.98 17.70
C ASP A 61 -11.66 10.56 16.66
N PHE A 62 -11.45 11.37 15.63
CA PHE A 62 -10.32 11.21 14.73
C PHE A 62 -9.61 12.54 14.47
N ARG A 63 -8.30 12.45 14.20
CA ARG A 63 -7.46 13.59 13.90
C ARG A 63 -6.56 13.29 12.72
N ILE A 64 -6.63 14.14 11.70
CA ILE A 64 -5.72 14.05 10.57
C ILE A 64 -4.39 14.67 11.00
N VAL A 65 -3.31 13.92 10.85
CA VAL A 65 -1.96 14.28 11.29
C VAL A 65 -1.14 14.82 10.13
N ALA A 66 -1.30 14.22 8.96
CA ALA A 66 -0.56 14.58 7.76
C ALA A 66 -1.34 14.22 6.49
N LEU A 67 -1.11 15.00 5.45
CA LEU A 67 -1.48 14.72 4.07
C LEU A 67 -0.19 14.59 3.25
N HIS A 68 -0.07 13.60 2.40
CA HIS A 68 1.02 13.47 1.45
C HIS A 68 0.47 13.54 0.03
N ARG A 69 0.89 14.57 -0.70
CA ARG A 69 0.41 14.90 -2.04
C ARG A 69 1.59 15.31 -2.91
N ASN A 70 1.71 14.74 -4.10
CA ASN A 70 2.77 15.08 -5.06
C ASN A 70 4.18 15.10 -4.43
N PHE A 71 4.52 14.06 -3.66
CA PHE A 71 5.80 13.92 -2.97
C PHE A 71 6.08 14.95 -1.85
N ARG A 72 5.05 15.66 -1.38
CA ARG A 72 5.17 16.64 -0.28
C ARG A 72 4.27 16.26 0.87
N THR A 73 4.80 16.36 2.08
CA THR A 73 4.02 16.26 3.31
C THR A 73 3.47 17.62 3.67
N ILE A 74 2.16 17.68 3.88
CA ILE A 74 1.37 18.85 4.23
C ILE A 74 0.82 18.62 5.63
N ILE A 75 1.06 19.57 6.53
CA ILE A 75 0.43 19.58 7.85
C ILE A 75 -0.98 20.16 7.71
N PRO A 76 -2.03 19.38 8.03
CA PRO A 76 -3.40 19.73 7.73
C PRO A 76 -3.87 20.97 8.50
N LYS A 77 -4.54 21.87 7.78
CA LYS A 77 -5.29 23.02 8.29
C LYS A 77 -6.77 22.84 7.98
N GLY A 78 -7.63 23.50 8.75
CA GLY A 78 -9.08 23.31 8.64
C GLY A 78 -9.67 23.57 7.24
N ASN A 79 -9.06 24.47 6.47
CA ASN A 79 -9.48 24.84 5.11
C ASN A 79 -8.81 24.02 4.00
N ASP A 80 -7.89 23.10 4.33
CA ASP A 80 -7.31 22.20 3.33
C ASP A 80 -8.39 21.27 2.80
N ARG A 81 -8.41 21.08 1.48
CA ARG A 81 -9.32 20.19 0.78
C ARG A 81 -8.66 18.86 0.46
N PHE A 82 -9.40 17.78 0.65
CA PHE A 82 -8.99 16.47 0.16
C PHE A 82 -9.10 16.40 -1.35
N LEU A 83 -8.06 15.88 -1.99
CA LEU A 83 -8.01 15.64 -3.41
C LEU A 83 -7.84 14.15 -3.69
N PRO A 84 -8.26 13.68 -4.87
CA PRO A 84 -8.04 12.30 -5.28
C PRO A 84 -6.56 11.93 -5.20
N ASN A 85 -6.28 10.73 -4.69
CA ASN A 85 -4.92 10.19 -4.50
C ASN A 85 -4.10 10.86 -3.40
N ASP A 86 -4.67 11.73 -2.57
CA ASP A 86 -4.01 12.12 -1.34
C ASP A 86 -3.76 10.89 -0.47
N GLN A 87 -2.58 10.83 0.13
CA GLN A 87 -2.31 9.88 1.21
C GLN A 87 -2.53 10.60 2.54
N VAL A 88 -3.41 10.09 3.38
CA VAL A 88 -3.84 10.70 4.63
C VAL A 88 -3.39 9.82 5.79
N PHE A 89 -2.91 10.46 6.84
CA PHE A 89 -2.58 9.81 8.11
C PHE A 89 -3.55 10.30 9.18
N VAL A 90 -4.30 9.36 9.76
CA VAL A 90 -5.37 9.66 10.72
C VAL A 90 -5.09 8.94 12.02
N ILE A 91 -5.10 9.65 13.15
CA ILE A 91 -5.18 9.04 14.48
C ILE A 91 -6.64 8.89 14.85
N THR A 92 -7.05 7.73 15.32
CA THR A 92 -8.38 7.50 15.89
C THR A 92 -8.31 6.41 16.96
N LYS A 93 -9.42 6.14 17.65
CA LYS A 93 -9.56 4.94 18.47
C LYS A 93 -9.90 3.75 17.57
N PRO A 94 -9.65 2.49 17.97
CA PRO A 94 -9.93 1.32 17.13
C PRO A 94 -11.36 1.27 16.58
N GLU A 95 -12.35 1.77 17.31
CA GLU A 95 -13.76 1.80 16.89
C GLU A 95 -13.99 2.74 15.68
N GLY A 96 -13.10 3.72 15.48
CA GLY A 96 -13.14 4.68 14.36
C GLY A 96 -12.54 4.15 13.06
N ASN A 97 -11.81 3.03 13.09
CA ASN A 97 -11.07 2.51 11.93
C ASN A 97 -11.99 2.30 10.71
N ASN A 98 -13.14 1.67 10.92
CA ASN A 98 -14.12 1.40 9.85
C ASN A 98 -14.70 2.67 9.24
N VAL A 99 -14.91 3.71 10.05
CA VAL A 99 -15.42 5.01 9.58
C VAL A 99 -14.38 5.71 8.71
N VAL A 100 -13.13 5.70 9.15
CA VAL A 100 -12.01 6.28 8.40
C VAL A 100 -11.84 5.57 7.05
N MET A 101 -11.93 4.25 7.02
CA MET A 101 -11.89 3.45 5.78
C MET A 101 -13.01 3.82 4.82
N LYS A 102 -14.25 3.86 5.31
CA LYS A 102 -15.41 4.23 4.50
C LYS A 102 -15.32 5.65 3.96
N LEU A 103 -14.87 6.60 4.77
CA LEU A 103 -14.65 7.99 4.37
C LEU A 103 -13.62 8.12 3.25
N ALA A 104 -12.64 7.23 3.24
CA ALA A 104 -11.60 7.17 2.23
C ALA A 104 -12.01 6.47 0.93
N GLY A 105 -13.25 5.99 0.83
CA GLY A 105 -13.73 5.23 -0.32
C GLY A 105 -13.22 3.80 -0.35
N LYS A 106 -12.64 3.31 0.76
CA LYS A 106 -12.14 1.93 0.84
C LYS A 106 -13.26 0.98 1.18
N GLU A 107 -13.43 -0.01 0.31
CA GLU A 107 -14.04 -1.30 0.67
C GLU A 107 -12.96 -2.16 1.35
N ASP A 108 -13.36 -3.21 2.10
CA ASP A 108 -12.43 -4.19 2.70
C ASP A 108 -11.74 -5.05 1.61
N ILE A 109 -10.94 -4.41 0.77
CA ILE A 109 -10.17 -5.07 -0.28
C ILE A 109 -8.83 -5.46 0.34
N LYS A 110 -8.75 -6.70 0.82
CA LYS A 110 -7.48 -7.30 1.20
C LYS A 110 -6.64 -7.51 -0.05
N PHE A 111 -5.49 -6.83 -0.10
CA PHE A 111 -4.52 -6.96 -1.18
C PHE A 111 -3.44 -7.98 -0.77
N ASP A 112 -3.78 -9.27 -0.86
CA ASP A 112 -2.95 -10.37 -0.34
C ASP A 112 -2.06 -11.03 -1.39
N ASN A 113 -2.19 -10.67 -2.67
CA ASN A 113 -1.53 -11.36 -3.78
C ASN A 113 -0.83 -10.39 -4.72
N ILE A 114 0.44 -10.66 -5.04
CA ILE A 114 1.21 -9.92 -6.04
C ILE A 114 1.87 -10.87 -7.04
N MET A 115 1.90 -10.45 -8.31
CA MET A 115 2.62 -11.12 -9.38
C MET A 115 3.75 -10.22 -9.89
N ILE A 116 4.97 -10.75 -9.91
CA ILE A 116 6.17 -10.07 -10.40
C ILE A 116 6.57 -10.71 -11.73
N LEU A 117 6.61 -9.90 -12.79
CA LEU A 117 7.04 -10.35 -14.11
C LEU A 117 8.54 -10.08 -14.29
N GLY A 118 9.35 -11.15 -14.26
CA GLY A 118 10.80 -11.12 -14.47
C GLY A 118 11.61 -11.06 -13.18
N GLY A 119 12.52 -12.01 -13.01
CA GLY A 119 13.40 -12.14 -11.84
C GLY A 119 14.67 -11.31 -11.93
N SER A 120 14.60 -10.06 -12.41
CA SER A 120 15.77 -9.16 -12.39
C SER A 120 16.29 -8.92 -10.97
N LYS A 121 17.46 -8.27 -10.80
CA LYS A 121 17.97 -7.90 -9.47
C LYS A 121 16.92 -7.17 -8.63
N ILE A 122 16.14 -6.28 -9.27
CA ILE A 122 15.06 -5.55 -8.62
C ILE A 122 13.87 -6.47 -8.35
N GLY A 123 13.42 -7.26 -9.34
CA GLY A 123 12.27 -8.16 -9.18
C GLY A 123 12.47 -9.19 -8.07
N ARG A 124 13.66 -9.81 -8.02
CA ARG A 124 14.07 -10.70 -6.93
C ARG A 124 14.03 -9.99 -5.57
N ARG A 125 14.62 -8.79 -5.50
CA ARG A 125 14.69 -8.04 -4.24
C ARG A 125 13.31 -7.58 -3.75
N VAL A 126 12.42 -7.24 -4.67
CA VAL A 126 11.02 -6.92 -4.34
C VAL A 126 10.30 -8.17 -3.81
N ALA A 127 10.49 -9.34 -4.43
CA ALA A 127 9.92 -10.59 -3.95
C ALA A 127 10.37 -10.91 -2.52
N GLU A 128 11.69 -10.88 -2.27
CA GLU A 128 12.30 -11.12 -0.95
C GLU A 128 11.75 -10.17 0.13
N LEU A 129 11.53 -8.89 -0.19
CA LEU A 129 11.01 -7.91 0.76
C LEU A 129 9.50 -8.06 1.05
N LEU A 130 8.77 -8.81 0.23
CA LEU A 130 7.31 -8.97 0.28
C LEU A 130 6.84 -10.37 0.65
N GLU A 131 7.67 -11.40 0.51
CA GLU A 131 7.26 -12.79 0.67
C GLU A 131 6.79 -13.14 2.09
N ASP A 132 7.23 -12.39 3.11
CA ASP A 132 6.73 -12.51 4.49
C ASP A 132 5.41 -11.76 4.75
N LYS A 133 4.97 -10.93 3.80
CA LYS A 133 3.84 -9.99 4.00
C LYS A 133 2.63 -10.33 3.15
N MET A 134 2.83 -10.99 2.01
CA MET A 134 1.78 -11.32 1.04
C MET A 134 2.19 -12.51 0.18
N THR A 135 1.23 -13.10 -0.52
CA THR A 135 1.50 -14.18 -1.47
C THR A 135 2.17 -13.61 -2.72
N VAL A 136 3.42 -13.98 -2.95
CA VAL A 136 4.20 -13.53 -4.11
C VAL A 136 4.29 -14.65 -5.15
N LYS A 137 3.93 -14.34 -6.39
CA LYS A 137 4.23 -15.16 -7.56
C LYS A 137 5.25 -14.45 -8.44
N LEU A 138 6.31 -15.12 -8.86
CA LEU A 138 7.33 -14.55 -9.75
C LEU A 138 7.44 -15.39 -11.02
N ILE A 139 7.29 -14.75 -12.18
CA ILE A 139 7.41 -15.39 -13.49
C ILE A 139 8.81 -15.08 -14.07
N GLU A 140 9.58 -16.13 -14.40
CA GLU A 140 10.89 -16.00 -15.03
C GLU A 140 10.98 -16.94 -16.24
N ALA A 141 11.46 -16.41 -17.37
CA ALA A 141 11.49 -17.16 -18.63
C ALA A 141 12.72 -18.06 -18.72
N ASP A 142 13.83 -17.61 -18.14
CA ASP A 142 15.09 -18.36 -18.12
C ASP A 142 15.04 -19.49 -17.08
N GLU A 143 15.30 -20.72 -17.53
CA GLU A 143 15.15 -21.92 -16.71
C GLU A 143 16.17 -21.99 -15.58
N GLU A 144 17.45 -21.75 -15.86
CA GLU A 144 18.52 -21.78 -14.86
C GLU A 144 18.27 -20.72 -13.78
N LYS A 145 17.91 -19.51 -14.20
CA LYS A 145 17.59 -18.41 -13.29
C LYS A 145 16.33 -18.68 -12.48
N SER A 146 15.31 -19.32 -13.06
CA SER A 146 14.10 -19.68 -12.31
C SER A 146 14.41 -20.67 -11.17
N LEU A 147 15.30 -21.65 -11.41
CA LEU A 147 15.75 -22.58 -10.38
C LEU A 147 16.54 -21.86 -9.27
N GLN A 148 17.46 -20.97 -9.65
CA GLN A 148 18.21 -20.16 -8.68
C GLN A 148 17.30 -19.28 -7.81
N LEU A 149 16.22 -18.74 -8.39
CA LEU A 149 15.24 -17.95 -7.65
C LEU A 149 14.42 -18.84 -6.71
N ALA A 150 14.04 -20.04 -7.14
CA ALA A 150 13.30 -20.99 -6.32
C ALA A 150 14.11 -21.48 -5.12
N ASP A 151 15.43 -21.61 -5.27
CA ASP A 151 16.33 -21.99 -4.17
C ASP A 151 16.60 -20.84 -3.18
N SER A 152 16.36 -19.58 -3.57
CA SER A 152 16.79 -18.40 -2.79
C SER A 152 15.67 -17.55 -2.23
N LEU A 153 14.41 -17.84 -2.59
CA LEU A 153 13.22 -17.16 -2.06
C LEU A 153 12.37 -18.21 -1.35
N ASP A 154 12.17 -18.02 -0.05
CA ASP A 154 11.62 -19.07 0.82
C ASP A 154 10.10 -19.25 0.65
N SER A 155 9.38 -18.16 0.37
CA SER A 155 7.90 -18.13 0.35
C SER A 155 7.32 -17.57 -0.94
N THR A 156 8.13 -17.52 -2.00
CA THR A 156 7.71 -17.04 -3.32
C THR A 156 7.46 -18.20 -4.29
N LEU A 157 6.27 -18.24 -4.91
CA LEU A 157 5.99 -19.20 -5.99
C LEU A 157 6.70 -18.78 -7.27
N ILE A 158 7.71 -19.55 -7.69
CA ILE A 158 8.40 -19.33 -8.96
C ILE A 158 7.73 -20.11 -10.09
N ILE A 159 7.39 -19.40 -11.17
CA ILE A 159 6.77 -19.96 -12.35
C ILE A 159 7.73 -19.78 -13.53
N LYS A 160 8.20 -20.88 -14.09
CA LYS A 160 8.99 -20.85 -15.32
C LYS A 160 8.07 -20.60 -16.50
N GLY A 161 8.20 -19.45 -17.14
CA GLY A 161 7.34 -19.08 -18.26
C GLY A 161 7.64 -17.72 -18.86
N ASP A 162 7.17 -17.52 -20.10
CA ASP A 162 7.27 -16.23 -20.77
C ASP A 162 6.14 -15.32 -20.27
N GLY A 163 6.52 -14.19 -19.67
CA GLY A 163 5.58 -13.17 -19.21
C GLY A 163 4.74 -12.52 -20.30
N ARG A 164 5.03 -12.80 -21.59
CA ARG A 164 4.22 -12.36 -22.74
C ARG A 164 3.11 -13.35 -23.09
N ASN A 165 3.10 -14.54 -22.49
CA ASN A 165 2.06 -15.55 -22.72
C ASN A 165 0.82 -15.24 -21.88
N ILE A 166 -0.25 -14.78 -22.54
CA ILE A 166 -1.51 -14.42 -21.88
C ILE A 166 -2.17 -15.62 -21.20
N ASP A 167 -2.08 -16.81 -21.80
CA ASP A 167 -2.68 -18.03 -21.22
C ASP A 167 -2.01 -18.44 -19.91
N LEU A 168 -0.71 -18.14 -19.77
CA LEU A 168 0.01 -18.32 -18.51
C LEU A 168 -0.44 -17.33 -17.44
N LEU A 169 -0.67 -16.07 -17.82
CA LEU A 169 -1.09 -15.00 -16.90
C LEU A 169 -2.55 -15.14 -16.44
N ALA A 170 -3.36 -15.88 -17.20
CA ALA A 170 -4.76 -16.15 -16.89
C ALA A 170 -4.98 -17.33 -15.94
N GLN A 171 -3.92 -18.09 -15.61
CA GLN A 171 -3.94 -19.21 -14.66
C GLN A 171 -3.58 -18.77 -13.24
#